data_AF-A0AAW1KMP0-F1
#
_entry.id   AF-A0AAW1KMP0-F1
#
_cell.length_a   1.000
_cell.length_b   1.000
_cell.length_c   1.000
_cell.angle_alpha   90.00
_cell.angle_beta   90.00
_cell.angle_gamma   90.00
#
_symmetry.space_group_name_H-M   'P 1'
#
loop_
_entity.id
_entity.type
_entity.pdbx_description
1 polymer ?
#
loop_
_entity_poly.entity_id
_entity_poly.type
_entity_poly.pdbx_seq_one_letter_code
_entity_poly.pdbx_strand_id
1 'polypeptide(L)'
;MSKGLSPQHWEILIEFMDEHPNLLKGEFHGPKGKHDRKLLWEELSGKLNSVGAGQKSVVKWQKTWADIKYHMKKKASSLKGDKNKF
;
A
#
# COMPACT_ATOMS: atom_id res chain seq x y z
N MET A 1 21.68 5.67 -1.51
CA MET A 1 20.37 6.33 -1.71
C MET A 1 19.28 5.36 -1.33
N SER A 2 18.50 5.64 -0.29
CA SER A 2 17.32 4.82 0.05
C SER A 2 16.34 4.93 -1.11
N LYS A 3 16.13 3.84 -1.86
CA LYS A 3 15.22 3.80 -3.01
C LYS A 3 13.78 4.01 -2.53
N GLY A 4 13.35 5.27 -2.49
CA GLY A 4 11.95 5.65 -2.24
C GLY A 4 11.06 5.22 -3.40
N LEU A 5 9.76 5.05 -3.14
CA LEU A 5 8.79 4.87 -4.22
C LEU A 5 8.86 6.07 -5.17
N SER A 6 9.02 5.84 -6.47
CA SER A 6 8.84 6.90 -7.46
C SER A 6 7.36 7.31 -7.54
N PRO A 7 7.04 8.50 -8.06
CA PRO A 7 5.64 8.92 -8.27
C PRO A 7 4.80 7.90 -9.04
N GLN A 8 5.38 7.25 -10.05
CA GLN A 8 4.70 6.21 -10.84
C GLN A 8 4.32 4.98 -10.00
N HIS A 9 5.18 4.57 -9.05
CA HIS A 9 4.82 3.48 -8.13
C HIS A 9 3.66 3.89 -7.21
N TRP A 10 3.60 5.18 -6.83
CA TRP A 10 2.51 5.69 -6.02
C TRP A 10 1.19 5.70 -6.79
N GLU A 11 1.18 6.18 -8.02
CA GLU A 11 -0.03 6.22 -8.86
C GLU A 11 -0.60 4.81 -9.06
N ILE A 12 0.22 3.86 -9.50
CA ILE A 12 -0.20 2.46 -9.69
C ILE A 12 -0.72 1.86 -8.39
N LEU A 13 -0.04 2.13 -7.26
CA LEU A 13 -0.44 1.56 -5.98
C LEU A 13 -1.75 2.15 -5.47
N ILE A 14 -2.00 3.45 -5.64
CA ILE A 14 -3.25 4.09 -5.22
C ILE A 14 -4.40 3.67 -6.14
N GLU A 15 -4.20 3.71 -7.46
CA GLU A 15 -5.20 3.29 -8.45
C GLU A 15 -5.65 1.84 -8.18
N PHE A 16 -4.70 0.92 -8.03
CA PHE A 16 -5.02 -0.47 -7.74
C PHE A 16 -5.72 -0.67 -6.39
N MET A 17 -5.38 0.11 -5.38
CA MET A 17 -6.03 0.03 -4.07
C MET A 17 -7.46 0.62 -4.10
N ASP A 18 -7.71 1.61 -4.94
CA ASP A 18 -9.03 2.20 -5.16
C ASP A 18 -9.95 1.22 -5.91
N GLU A 19 -9.42 0.55 -6.93
CA GLU A 19 -10.11 -0.51 -7.67
C GLU A 19 -10.39 -1.76 -6.79
N HIS A 20 -9.56 -2.02 -5.78
CA HIS A 20 -9.67 -3.18 -4.89
C HIS A 20 -9.85 -2.76 -3.41
N PRO A 21 -11.03 -2.24 -3.01
CA PRO A 21 -11.28 -1.74 -1.66
C PRO A 21 -11.16 -2.83 -0.58
N ASN A 22 -11.39 -4.10 -0.93
CA ASN A 22 -11.14 -5.26 -0.07
C ASN A 22 -9.64 -5.42 0.25
N LEU A 23 -8.76 -5.17 -0.71
CA LEU A 23 -7.30 -5.17 -0.52
C LEU A 23 -6.84 -4.00 0.34
N LEU A 24 -7.39 -2.81 0.07
CA LEU A 24 -7.13 -1.58 0.81
C LEU A 24 -7.43 -1.75 2.31
N LYS A 25 -8.64 -2.24 2.61
CA LYS A 25 -9.15 -2.45 3.97
C LYS A 25 -8.56 -3.71 4.63
N GLY A 26 -8.04 -4.65 3.83
CA GLY A 26 -7.57 -5.93 4.32
C GLY A 26 -8.70 -6.88 4.71
N GLU A 27 -9.91 -6.63 4.22
CA GLU A 27 -11.12 -7.38 4.53
C GLU A 27 -11.31 -8.48 3.49
N PHE A 28 -10.84 -9.67 3.84
CA PHE A 28 -11.04 -10.88 3.05
C PHE A 28 -11.69 -11.93 3.95
N HIS A 29 -12.85 -12.44 3.53
CA HIS A 29 -13.65 -13.35 4.33
C HIS A 29 -13.66 -14.76 3.75
N GLY A 30 -13.80 -15.74 4.64
CA GLY A 30 -13.96 -17.15 4.28
C GLY A 30 -12.70 -17.83 3.74
N PRO A 31 -12.83 -19.11 3.31
CA PRO A 31 -11.70 -19.95 2.91
C PRO A 31 -10.94 -19.42 1.68
N LYS A 32 -11.64 -18.74 0.76
CA LYS A 32 -11.07 -18.16 -0.46
C LYS A 32 -10.36 -16.83 -0.21
N GLY A 33 -10.72 -16.10 0.84
CA GLY A 33 -10.19 -14.77 1.10
C GLY A 33 -8.67 -14.71 1.23
N LYS A 34 -8.03 -15.74 1.80
CA LYS A 34 -6.55 -15.80 1.86
C LYS A 34 -5.93 -15.96 0.47
N HIS A 35 -6.57 -16.73 -0.41
CA HIS A 35 -6.15 -16.94 -1.78
C HIS A 35 -6.34 -15.68 -2.62
N ASP A 36 -7.52 -15.07 -2.56
CA ASP A 36 -7.84 -13.84 -3.30
C ASP A 36 -6.92 -12.69 -2.90
N ARG A 37 -6.65 -12.55 -1.59
CA ARG A 37 -5.67 -11.60 -1.09
C ARG A 37 -4.28 -11.85 -1.67
N LYS A 38 -3.87 -13.13 -1.74
CA LYS A 38 -2.55 -13.49 -2.28
C LYS A 38 -2.47 -13.10 -3.77
N LEU A 39 -3.48 -13.45 -4.56
CA LEU A 39 -3.52 -13.16 -6.00
C LEU A 39 -3.45 -11.66 -6.27
N LEU A 40 -4.26 -10.85 -5.58
CA LEU A 40 -4.26 -9.39 -5.77
C LEU A 40 -2.89 -8.76 -5.43
N TRP A 41 -2.23 -9.26 -4.39
CA TRP A 41 -0.89 -8.81 -4.05
C TRP A 41 0.17 -9.26 -5.06
N GLU A 42 0.04 -10.46 -5.63
CA GLU A 42 0.91 -10.96 -6.70
C GLU A 42 0.76 -10.11 -7.95
N GLU A 43 -0.47 -9.78 -8.35
CA GLU A 43 -0.75 -8.90 -9.49
C GLU A 43 -0.18 -7.49 -9.28
N LEU A 44 -0.47 -6.87 -8.14
CA LEU A 44 0.08 -5.54 -7.80
C LEU A 44 1.61 -5.55 -7.79
N SER A 45 2.22 -6.59 -7.24
CA SER A 45 3.68 -6.74 -7.26
C SER A 45 4.24 -6.81 -8.68
N GLY A 46 3.54 -7.48 -9.61
CA GLY A 46 3.93 -7.52 -11.01
C GLY A 46 3.87 -6.14 -11.68
N LYS A 47 2.78 -5.41 -11.48
CA LYS A 47 2.60 -4.04 -11.99
C LYS A 47 3.71 -3.11 -11.48
N LEU A 48 3.95 -3.11 -10.17
CA LEU A 48 4.95 -2.25 -9.54
C LEU A 48 6.39 -2.61 -9.95
N ASN A 49 6.70 -3.91 -10.06
CA ASN A 49 8.03 -4.34 -10.48
C ASN A 49 8.33 -4.00 -11.95
N SER A 50 7.30 -3.81 -12.78
CA SER A 50 7.42 -3.44 -14.19
C SER A 50 7.84 -1.96 -14.39
N VAL A 51 7.69 -1.11 -13.37
CA VAL A 51 8.06 0.33 -13.42
C VAL A 51 9.58 0.55 -13.40
N GLY A 52 10.39 -0.46 -13.04
CA GLY A 52 11.84 -0.44 -13.29
C GLY A 52 12.75 0.11 -12.18
N ALA A 53 12.28 0.24 -10.92
CA ALA A 53 13.13 0.69 -9.80
C ALA A 53 13.75 -0.44 -8.94
N GLY A 54 13.56 -1.69 -9.35
CA GLY A 54 14.05 -2.89 -8.67
C GLY A 54 12.92 -3.84 -8.26
N GLN A 55 13.16 -5.15 -8.41
CA GLN A 55 12.15 -6.16 -8.13
C GLN A 55 12.02 -6.41 -6.62
N LYS A 56 10.84 -6.13 -6.07
CA LYS A 56 10.48 -6.46 -4.69
C LYS A 56 9.54 -7.66 -4.69
N SER A 57 9.66 -8.50 -3.67
CA SER A 57 8.68 -9.56 -3.44
C SER A 57 7.37 -8.98 -2.93
N VAL A 58 6.28 -9.73 -3.10
CA VAL A 58 4.95 -9.43 -2.55
C VAL A 58 5.02 -9.00 -1.07
N VAL A 59 5.78 -9.73 -0.25
CA VAL A 59 5.93 -9.43 1.18
C VAL A 59 6.54 -8.05 1.43
N LYS A 60 7.51 -7.63 0.59
CA LYS A 60 8.10 -6.29 0.68
C LYS A 60 7.10 -5.21 0.25
N TRP A 61 6.26 -5.47 -0.75
CA TRP A 61 5.20 -4.54 -1.15
C TRP A 61 4.13 -4.39 -0.07
N GLN A 62 3.71 -5.49 0.54
CA GLN A 62 2.80 -5.49 1.69
C GLN A 62 3.33 -4.64 2.85
N LYS A 63 4.61 -4.83 3.21
CA LYS A 63 5.27 -4.02 4.24
C LYS A 63 5.29 -2.55 3.85
N THR A 64 5.67 -2.25 2.60
CA THR A 64 5.71 -0.88 2.10
C THR A 64 4.35 -0.19 2.22
N TRP A 65 3.27 -0.88 1.87
CA TRP A 65 1.91 -0.37 2.05
C TRP A 65 1.54 -0.14 3.53
N ALA A 66 1.93 -1.05 4.42
CA ALA A 66 1.71 -0.89 5.85
C ALA A 66 2.47 0.34 6.40
N ASP A 67 3.72 0.55 6.00
CA ASP A 67 4.52 1.73 6.33
C ASP A 67 3.85 3.00 5.80
N ILE A 68 3.38 3.00 4.55
CA ILE A 68 2.61 4.12 3.96
C ILE A 68 1.40 4.46 4.84
N LYS A 69 0.55 3.47 5.17
CA LYS A 69 -0.62 3.69 6.04
C LYS A 69 -0.23 4.23 7.42
N TYR A 70 0.85 3.71 8.01
CA TYR A 70 1.37 4.18 9.29
C TYR A 70 1.80 5.65 9.21
N HIS A 71 2.58 6.01 8.19
CA HIS A 71 3.03 7.38 7.98
C HIS A 71 1.87 8.34 7.69
N MET A 72 0.86 7.92 6.92
CA MET A 72 -0.36 8.69 6.69
C MET A 72 -1.13 8.95 7.99
N LYS A 73 -1.33 7.90 8.80
CA LYS A 73 -2.01 8.02 10.11
C LYS A 73 -1.22 8.91 11.07
N LYS A 74 0.10 8.76 11.12
CA LYS A 74 0.98 9.60 11.97
C LYS A 74 0.90 11.07 11.57
N LYS A 75 0.99 11.39 10.26
CA LYS A 75 0.81 12.77 9.77
C LYS A 75 -0.58 13.31 10.11
N ALA A 76 -1.64 12.53 9.93
CA ALA A 76 -3.00 12.92 10.28
C ALA A 76 -3.18 13.17 11.79
N SER A 77 -2.54 12.36 12.65
CA SER A 77 -2.54 12.57 14.10
C SER A 77 -1.75 13.81 14.52
N SER A 78 -0.59 14.06 13.91
CA SER A 78 0.19 15.29 14.15
C SER A 78 -0.57 16.54 13.71
N LEU A 79 -1.35 16.47 12.62
CA LEU A 79 -2.24 17.55 12.17
C LEU A 79 -3.44 17.80 13.11
N LYS A 80 -3.87 16.78 13.89
CA LYS A 80 -4.94 16.94 14.90
C LYS A 80 -4.43 17.48 16.24
N GLY A 81 -3.16 17.24 16.58
CA GLY A 81 -2.54 17.75 17.81
C GLY A 81 -2.30 19.26 17.82
N ASP A 82 -2.23 19.89 16.65
CA ASP A 82 -1.96 21.34 16.51
C ASP A 82 -3.21 22.23 16.57
N LYS A 83 -4.42 21.66 16.58
CA LYS A 83 -5.68 22.43 16.57
C LYS A 83 -6.25 22.73 17.96
N ASN A 84 -5.55 22.40 19.05
CA ASN A 84 -5.99 22.63 20.42
C ASN A 84 -4.99 23.52 21.18
N LYS A 85 -4.68 24.70 20.62
CA LYS A 85 -3.80 25.71 21.24
C LYS A 85 -4.28 27.16 21.08
N PHE A 86 -5.58 27.38 20.86
CA PHE A 86 -6.17 28.72 20.92
C PHE A 86 -7.48 28.69 21.70
#